data_AF-A0A6F9BUI4-F1
#
_entry.id   AF-A0A6F9BUI4-F1
#
_cell.length_a   1.000
_cell.length_b   1.000
_cell.length_c   1.000
_cell.angle_alpha   90.00
_cell.angle_beta   90.00
_cell.angle_gamma   90.00
#
_symmetry.space_group_name_H-M   'P 1'
#
loop_
_entity.id
_entity.type
_entity.pdbx_description
1 polymer ?
#
loop_
_entity_poly.entity_id
_entity_poly.type
_entity_poly.pdbx_seq_one_letter_code
_entity_poly.pdbx_strand_id
1 'polypeptide(L)'
;MDERFSLSFTDAMVLNYAESRLTQLEGCRCERTCSANGVVYRDKELWVEPENCRNCGCMNGVVECHRIFCPPANCSEDSLPVNVEGTCCKKCRREYCHQSSTTE
;
A
#
# COMPACT_ATOMS: atom_id res chain seq x y z
N MET A 1 35.55 -45.11 -24.80
CA MET A 1 35.03 -43.84 -24.30
C MET A 1 34.02 -44.21 -23.23
N ASP A 2 34.35 -43.93 -21.97
CA ASP A 2 33.63 -44.39 -20.78
C ASP A 2 32.22 -43.78 -20.67
N GLU A 3 31.20 -44.61 -20.46
CA GLU A 3 29.81 -44.14 -20.22
C GLU A 3 29.72 -43.24 -18.98
N ARG A 4 30.62 -43.44 -18.00
CA ARG A 4 30.76 -42.59 -16.81
C ARG A 4 31.21 -41.16 -17.16
N PHE A 5 32.02 -40.99 -18.21
CA PHE A 5 32.44 -39.68 -18.70
C PHE A 5 31.29 -38.96 -19.43
N SER A 6 30.45 -39.72 -20.14
CA SER A 6 29.25 -39.21 -20.79
C SER A 6 28.18 -38.76 -19.78
N LEU A 7 27.96 -39.54 -18.71
CA LEU A 7 27.08 -39.15 -17.59
C LEU A 7 27.55 -37.88 -16.87
N SER A 8 28.86 -37.76 -16.58
CA SER A 8 29.41 -36.54 -15.98
C SER A 8 29.27 -35.31 -16.89
N PHE A 9 29.31 -35.52 -18.22
CA PHE A 9 29.11 -34.46 -19.20
C PHE A 9 27.64 -34.03 -19.27
N THR A 10 26.70 -34.98 -19.16
CA THR A 10 25.27 -34.66 -19.07
C THR A 10 24.91 -33.93 -17.77
N ASP A 11 25.53 -34.31 -16.65
CA ASP A 11 25.32 -33.64 -15.36
C ASP A 11 25.81 -32.19 -15.40
N ALA A 12 26.98 -31.95 -15.99
CA ALA A 12 27.52 -30.60 -16.20
C ALA A 12 26.62 -29.75 -17.13
N MET A 13 26.05 -30.36 -18.16
CA MET A 13 25.12 -29.69 -19.07
C MET A 13 23.79 -29.32 -18.37
N VAL A 14 23.23 -30.22 -17.57
CA VAL A 14 22.01 -29.97 -16.78
C VAL A 14 22.25 -28.90 -15.73
N LEU A 15 23.41 -28.90 -15.06
CA LEU A 15 23.78 -27.87 -14.10
C LEU A 15 23.91 -26.49 -14.77
N ASN A 16 24.65 -26.40 -15.88
CA ASN A 16 24.77 -25.16 -16.65
C ASN A 16 23.40 -24.65 -17.13
N TYR A 17 22.51 -25.55 -17.54
CA TYR A 17 21.14 -25.20 -17.89
C TYR A 17 20.34 -24.66 -16.69
N ALA A 18 20.48 -25.27 -15.51
CA ALA A 18 19.86 -24.79 -14.29
C ALA A 18 20.42 -23.41 -13.87
N GLU A 19 21.73 -23.19 -13.97
CA GLU A 19 22.39 -21.90 -13.71
C GLU A 19 21.91 -20.80 -14.69
N SER A 20 21.77 -21.13 -15.98
CA SER A 20 21.20 -20.24 -16.99
C SER A 20 19.73 -19.89 -16.74
N ARG A 21 18.96 -20.81 -16.14
CA ARG A 21 17.59 -20.55 -15.70
C ARG A 21 17.56 -19.67 -14.46
N LEU A 22 18.44 -19.90 -13.49
CA LEU A 22 18.51 -19.12 -12.24
C LEU A 22 18.93 -17.67 -12.48
N THR A 23 19.89 -17.44 -13.37
CA THR A 23 20.31 -16.08 -13.79
C THR A 23 19.17 -15.28 -14.43
N GLN A 24 18.17 -15.93 -15.02
CA GLN A 24 16.96 -15.23 -15.51
C GLN A 24 16.05 -14.72 -14.39
N LEU A 25 16.12 -15.30 -13.18
CA LEU A 25 15.40 -14.81 -12.01
C LEU A 25 16.11 -13.65 -11.29
N GLU A 26 17.42 -13.43 -11.53
CA GLU A 26 18.17 -12.32 -10.93
C GLU A 26 17.67 -10.94 -11.42
N GLY A 27 17.00 -10.90 -12.58
CA GLY A 27 16.33 -9.71 -13.11
C GLY A 27 14.87 -9.55 -12.66
N CYS A 28 14.29 -10.56 -12.01
CA CYS A 28 12.91 -10.48 -11.52
C CYS A 28 12.88 -9.66 -10.23
N ARG A 29 12.38 -8.42 -10.32
CA ARG A 29 12.05 -7.66 -9.12
C ARG A 29 10.74 -8.19 -8.55
N CYS A 30 10.83 -8.96 -7.46
CA CYS A 30 9.67 -9.28 -6.62
C CYS A 30 9.25 -8.02 -5.86
N GLU A 31 8.61 -7.07 -6.56
CA GLU A 31 7.94 -5.95 -5.90
C GLU A 31 6.80 -6.52 -5.08
N ARG A 32 6.97 -6.51 -3.76
CA ARG A 32 5.87 -6.84 -2.87
C ARG A 32 4.84 -5.73 -3.02
N THR A 33 3.64 -6.14 -3.41
CA THR A 33 2.51 -5.24 -3.61
C THR A 33 1.34 -5.75 -2.82
N CYS A 34 0.47 -4.84 -2.42
CA CYS A 34 -0.76 -5.13 -1.72
C CYS A 34 -1.93 -4.68 -2.60
N SER A 35 -3.04 -5.42 -2.58
CA SER A 35 -4.28 -4.98 -3.22
C SER A 35 -5.30 -4.64 -2.15
N ALA A 36 -5.81 -3.41 -2.16
CA ALA A 36 -6.86 -2.95 -1.28
C ALA A 36 -7.85 -2.08 -2.05
N ASN A 37 -9.15 -2.35 -1.90
CA ASN A 37 -10.25 -1.63 -2.58
C ASN A 37 -10.08 -1.49 -4.10
N GLY A 38 -9.48 -2.49 -4.76
CA GLY A 38 -9.20 -2.46 -6.21
C GLY A 38 -7.99 -1.61 -6.62
N VAL A 39 -7.28 -1.01 -5.65
CA VAL A 39 -6.04 -0.27 -5.87
C VAL A 39 -4.85 -1.14 -5.48
N VAL A 40 -3.76 -1.04 -6.25
CA VAL A 40 -2.50 -1.74 -5.97
C VAL A 40 -1.53 -0.76 -5.33
N TYR A 41 -1.05 -1.11 -4.15
CA TYR A 41 -0.09 -0.35 -3.36
C TYR A 41 1.25 -1.07 -3.35
N ARG A 42 2.36 -0.31 -3.42
CA ARG A 42 3.72 -0.84 -3.31
C ARG A 42 4.11 -1.10 -1.86
N ASP A 43 5.12 -1.93 -1.66
CA ASP A 43 5.74 -2.10 -0.35
C ASP A 43 6.09 -0.74 0.28
N LYS A 44 5.74 -0.58 1.56
CA LYS A 44 5.86 0.62 2.40
C LYS A 44 4.96 1.79 1.99
N GLU A 45 4.05 1.60 1.06
CA GLU A 45 3.06 2.61 0.72
C GLU A 45 1.98 2.68 1.81
N LEU A 46 1.58 3.91 2.16
CA LEU A 46 0.61 4.20 3.20
C LEU A 46 -0.59 4.94 2.59
N TRP A 47 -1.80 4.58 3.02
CA TRP A 47 -3.03 5.24 2.60
C TRP A 47 -4.04 5.34 3.73
N VAL A 48 -4.93 6.33 3.64
CA VAL A 48 -6.01 6.54 4.59
C VAL A 48 -7.32 6.15 3.95
N GLU A 49 -8.11 5.37 4.67
CA GLU A 49 -9.48 5.03 4.27
C GLU A 49 -10.46 5.84 5.13
N PRO A 50 -10.97 6.98 4.63
CA PRO A 50 -11.85 7.86 5.39
C PRO A 50 -13.20 7.21 5.72
N GLU A 51 -13.74 6.37 4.83
CA GLU A 51 -14.98 5.60 5.01
C GLU A 51 -14.95 4.71 6.27
N ASN A 52 -13.79 4.10 6.53
CA ASN A 52 -13.58 3.17 7.64
C ASN A 52 -12.71 3.74 8.76
N CYS A 53 -12.37 5.03 8.70
CA CYS A 53 -11.55 5.74 9.69
C CYS A 53 -10.29 4.93 10.08
N ARG A 54 -9.57 4.40 9.09
CA ARG A 54 -8.36 3.61 9.31
C ARG A 54 -7.19 4.09 8.45
N ASN A 55 -6.00 3.98 9.00
CA ASN A 55 -4.75 4.17 8.29
C ASN A 55 -4.21 2.78 7.94
N CYS A 56 -3.93 2.55 6.68
CA CYS A 56 -3.44 1.28 6.18
C CYS A 56 -2.05 1.45 5.55
N GLY A 57 -1.26 0.39 5.60
CA GLY A 57 0.06 0.33 4.98
C GLY A 57 0.29 -1.02 4.35
N CYS A 58 1.07 -1.04 3.27
CA CYS A 58 1.53 -2.27 2.67
C CYS A 58 2.89 -2.63 3.26
N MET A 59 2.96 -3.64 4.11
CA MET A 59 4.18 -4.09 4.76
C MET A 59 4.52 -5.50 4.29
N ASN A 60 5.59 -5.64 3.50
CA ASN A 60 6.02 -6.90 2.92
C ASN A 60 4.91 -7.65 2.15
N GLY A 61 4.08 -6.92 1.40
CA GLY A 61 2.99 -7.51 0.61
C GLY A 61 1.76 -7.90 1.44
N VAL A 62 1.72 -7.51 2.72
CA VAL A 62 0.57 -7.66 3.60
C VAL A 62 -0.01 -6.28 3.90
N VAL A 63 -1.34 -6.17 3.82
CA VAL A 63 -2.05 -4.94 4.23
C VAL A 63 -2.19 -4.93 5.75
N GLU A 64 -1.58 -3.95 6.39
CA GLU A 64 -1.72 -3.70 7.83
C GLU A 64 -2.54 -2.42 8.04
N CYS A 65 -3.67 -2.51 8.75
CA CYS A 65 -4.54 -1.37 9.01
C CYS A 65 -4.71 -1.13 10.51
N HIS A 66 -4.66 0.15 10.89
CA HIS A 66 -4.88 0.62 12.25
C HIS A 66 -6.03 1.63 12.28
N ARG A 67 -6.92 1.50 13.28
CA ARG A 67 -7.98 2.48 13.48
C ARG A 67 -7.41 3.83 13.87
N ILE A 68 -7.95 4.88 13.28
CA ILE A 68 -7.62 6.26 13.62
C ILE A 68 -8.45 6.64 14.84
N PHE A 69 -7.78 7.05 15.92
CA PHE A 69 -8.42 7.63 17.08
C PHE A 69 -8.41 9.15 16.95
N CYS A 70 -9.58 9.74 16.71
CA CYS A 70 -9.70 11.19 16.61
C CYS A 70 -9.71 11.82 18.02
N PRO A 71 -8.94 12.90 18.24
CA PRO A 71 -9.03 13.65 19.48
C PRO A 71 -10.40 14.35 19.58
N PRO A 72 -10.89 14.61 20.81
CA PRO A 72 -12.10 15.41 20.99
C PRO A 72 -11.86 16.81 20.42
N ALA A 73 -12.74 17.24 19.52
CA ALA A 73 -12.65 18.55 18.88
C ALA A 73 -13.14 19.64 19.85
N ASN A 74 -12.24 20.11 20.72
CA ASN A 74 -12.46 21.28 21.57
C ASN A 74 -12.22 22.55 20.75
N CYS A 75 -13.23 22.92 19.95
CA CYS A 75 -13.21 24.14 19.16
C CYS A 75 -13.52 25.36 20.05
N SER A 76 -12.95 26.53 19.72
CA SER A 76 -13.30 27.81 20.35
C SER A 76 -14.74 28.21 19.98
N GLU A 77 -15.35 29.10 20.75
CA GLU A 77 -16.76 29.53 20.58
C GLU A 77 -17.09 29.99 19.14
N ASP A 78 -16.12 30.56 18.43
CA ASP A 78 -16.26 31.01 17.03
C ASP A 78 -16.04 29.92 15.97
N SER A 79 -15.91 28.65 16.39
CA SER A 79 -15.56 27.54 15.51
C SER A 79 -16.33 26.28 15.83
N LEU A 80 -16.81 25.59 14.79
CA LEU A 80 -17.55 24.35 14.92
C LEU A 80 -16.73 23.17 14.38
N PRO A 81 -16.87 21.97 14.99
CA PRO A 81 -16.24 20.76 14.49
C PRO A 81 -16.99 20.26 13.26
N VAL A 82 -16.43 20.48 12.07
CA VAL A 82 -17.02 20.09 10.79
C VAL A 82 -16.29 18.88 10.21
N ASN A 83 -17.04 17.94 9.63
CA ASN A 83 -16.46 16.86 8.81
C ASN A 83 -15.97 17.45 7.49
N VAL A 84 -14.69 17.29 7.20
CA VAL A 84 -14.10 17.74 5.93
C VAL A 84 -13.99 16.54 5.01
N GLU A 85 -14.43 16.68 3.76
CA GLU A 85 -14.34 15.63 2.74
C GLU A 85 -12.90 15.11 2.62
N GLY A 86 -12.77 13.79 2.53
CA GLY A 86 -11.47 13.11 2.47
C GLY A 86 -10.74 12.98 3.82
N THR A 87 -11.33 13.41 4.95
CA THR A 87 -10.74 13.20 6.28
C THR A 87 -11.67 12.45 7.22
N CYS A 88 -11.10 11.53 8.00
CA CYS A 88 -11.83 10.80 9.04
C CYS A 88 -12.21 11.69 10.24
N CYS A 89 -11.32 12.59 10.66
CA CYS A 89 -11.53 13.38 11.88
C CYS A 89 -12.14 14.76 11.60
N LYS A 90 -13.07 15.17 12.47
CA LYS A 90 -13.63 16.53 12.47
C LYS A 90 -12.54 17.56 12.69
N LYS A 91 -12.59 18.64 11.91
CA LYS A 91 -11.69 19.80 12.07
C LYS A 91 -12.51 21.00 12.52
N CYS A 92 -11.95 21.82 13.41
CA CYS A 92 -12.57 23.08 13.78
C CYS A 92 -12.48 24.05 12.61
N ARG A 93 -13.62 24.45 12.06
CA ARG A 93 -13.71 25.50 11.05
C ARG A 93 -14.43 26.69 11.66
N ARG A 94 -13.91 27.90 11.41
CA ARG A 94 -14.59 29.12 11.85
C ARG A 94 -15.92 29.23 11.12
N GLU A 95 -16.98 29.47 11.87
CA GLU A 95 -18.27 29.85 11.31
C GLU A 95 -18.17 31.31 10.91
N TYR A 96 -17.73 31.57 9.68
CA TYR A 96 -18.17 32.78 9.00
C TYR A 96 -19.53 32.42 8.41
N CYS A 97 -20.58 33.08 8.89
CA CYS A 97 -21.99 32.88 8.53
C CYS A 97 -22.19 32.29 7.14
N HIS A 98 -23.08 31.30 7.03
CA HIS A 98 -23.76 30.85 5.81
C HIS A 98 -23.65 31.84 4.64
N GLN A 99 -22.61 31.71 3.83
CA GLN A 99 -22.70 32.03 2.42
C GLN A 99 -22.92 30.69 1.70
N SER A 100 -24.04 30.04 2.02
CA SER A 100 -24.69 29.19 1.05
C SER A 100 -25.00 30.10 -0.13
N SER A 101 -24.16 30.03 -1.16
CA SER A 101 -24.49 30.47 -2.50
C SER A 101 -25.71 29.69 -2.97
N THR A 102 -26.91 30.20 -2.66
CA THR A 102 -28.11 29.91 -3.44
C THR A 102 -27.96 30.68 -4.76
N THR A 103 -27.43 30.01 -5.78
CA THR A 103 -27.57 30.43 -7.16
C THR A 103 -28.86 29.79 -7.69
N GLU A 104 -29.92 30.59 -7.78
CA GLU A 104 -30.97 30.45 -8.81
C GLU A 104 -30.87 31.67 -9.74
#